data_AF-A0A3D2GQM7-F1
#
_entry.id   AF-A0A3D2GQM7-F1
#
_cell.length_a   1.000
_cell.length_b   1.000
_cell.length_c   1.000
_cell.angle_alpha   90.00
_cell.angle_beta   90.00
_cell.angle_gamma   90.00
#
_symmetry.space_group_name_H-M   'P 1'
#
loop_
_entity.id
_entity.type
_entity.pdbx_description
1 polymer ?
#
loop_
_entity_poly.entity_id
_entity_poly.type
_entity_poly.pdbx_seq_one_letter_code
_entity_poly.pdbx_strand_id
1 'polypeptide(L)'
;MSDNQHNSASFEQNDPRSSSVPPFRRENVGQQSGAGTDAGQGPRADSGDNTKSPRQAFLDYVWSDRMADWLLVYVKRNPKPYAKTYLRMVGKRKLSVLTWSFSAFFFSFAWFFYRRMWLIGVLLMAIPGLLAQVSSDLSNGALVAIPLVAGIMGKGMYLNRAFRRIYQIDQTTLSDEEKRTAIEDIGGVSYVGAILGGIMLMAIYGVLLMLLGGALPSEIIETLYTRPDFLQ
;
A
#
# COMPACT_ATOMS: atom_id res chain seq x y z
N MET A 1 57.97 -19.87 -17.50
CA MET A 1 57.35 -19.34 -18.73
C MET A 1 56.46 -20.42 -19.30
N SER A 2 55.13 -20.35 -19.32
CA SER A 2 54.15 -19.45 -18.73
C SER A 2 52.83 -20.23 -18.68
N ASP A 3 52.05 -19.96 -17.65
CA ASP A 3 50.71 -20.49 -17.40
C ASP A 3 49.73 -20.19 -18.55
N ASN A 4 48.74 -21.05 -18.76
CA ASN A 4 47.39 -20.55 -19.04
C ASN A 4 46.30 -21.54 -18.60
N GLN A 5 45.73 -21.24 -17.44
CA GLN A 5 44.46 -21.75 -16.94
C GLN A 5 43.30 -21.07 -17.69
N HIS A 6 42.30 -21.82 -18.16
CA HIS A 6 40.94 -21.34 -18.43
C HIS A 6 39.98 -22.43 -17.93
N ASN A 7 39.58 -22.38 -16.67
CA ASN A 7 38.46 -21.61 -16.09
C ASN A 7 37.10 -22.27 -16.34
N SER A 8 36.79 -23.23 -15.47
CA SER A 8 35.49 -23.86 -15.29
C SER A 8 34.56 -22.86 -14.61
N ALA A 9 33.62 -22.27 -15.37
CA ALA A 9 32.60 -21.40 -14.81
C ALA A 9 31.59 -22.23 -14.02
N SER A 10 31.73 -22.22 -12.70
CA SER A 10 30.76 -22.73 -11.73
C SER A 10 29.45 -21.96 -11.85
N PHE A 11 28.35 -22.67 -12.06
CA PHE A 11 26.99 -22.14 -11.99
C PHE A 11 26.68 -21.79 -10.53
N GLU A 12 26.90 -20.53 -10.14
CA GLU A 12 26.54 -20.03 -8.83
C GLU A 12 25.02 -19.79 -8.80
N GLN A 13 24.35 -20.67 -8.07
CA GLN A 13 22.92 -20.69 -7.85
C GLN A 13 22.51 -19.44 -7.06
N ASN A 14 21.98 -18.44 -7.75
CA ASN A 14 21.40 -17.23 -7.16
C ASN A 14 20.21 -17.62 -6.24
N ASP A 15 20.45 -17.70 -4.93
CA ASP A 15 19.41 -17.90 -3.93
C ASP A 15 18.61 -16.59 -3.71
N PRO A 16 17.31 -16.55 -4.02
CA PRO A 16 16.47 -15.37 -3.80
C PRO A 16 16.17 -15.08 -2.30
N ARG A 17 16.70 -15.88 -1.36
CA ARG A 17 16.53 -15.67 0.10
C ARG A 17 17.56 -14.72 0.72
N SER A 18 18.55 -14.27 -0.04
CA SER A 18 19.52 -13.25 0.41
C SER A 18 18.99 -11.83 0.21
N SER A 19 17.87 -11.49 0.86
CA SER A 19 17.48 -10.08 1.04
C SER A 19 17.86 -9.65 2.44
N SER A 20 19.12 -9.21 2.59
CA SER A 20 19.62 -8.57 3.80
C SER A 20 18.92 -7.23 4.02
N VAL A 21 17.70 -7.27 4.56
CA VAL A 21 17.13 -6.15 5.31
C VAL A 21 17.92 -6.10 6.62
N PRO A 22 18.55 -4.96 6.98
CA PRO A 22 19.31 -4.91 8.22
C PRO A 22 18.37 -5.18 9.40
N PRO A 23 18.77 -6.05 10.35
CA PRO A 23 17.99 -6.29 11.56
C PRO A 23 17.85 -4.98 12.33
N PHE A 24 16.66 -4.74 12.90
CA PHE A 24 16.42 -3.63 13.81
C PHE A 24 17.44 -3.70 14.96
N ARG A 25 18.27 -2.65 15.07
CA ARG A 25 19.28 -2.51 16.11
C ARG A 25 18.57 -2.41 17.47
N ARG A 26 18.65 -3.47 18.27
CA ARG A 26 18.30 -3.43 19.70
C ARG A 26 19.34 -2.58 20.42
N GLU A 27 18.98 -1.37 20.82
CA GLU A 27 19.74 -0.64 21.85
C GLU A 27 19.21 -1.09 23.21
N ASN A 28 20.08 -1.80 23.95
CA ASN A 28 19.81 -2.30 25.29
C ASN A 28 19.64 -1.12 26.27
N VAL A 29 18.41 -0.91 26.73
CA VAL A 29 18.13 -0.01 27.86
C VAL A 29 18.35 -0.80 29.15
N GLY A 30 19.51 -0.55 29.77
CA GLY A 30 19.81 -0.59 31.21
C GLY A 30 19.18 -1.68 32.08
N GLN A 31 19.94 -2.73 32.34
CA GLN A 31 19.87 -3.46 33.62
C GLN A 31 20.45 -2.55 34.72
N GLN A 32 19.63 -2.15 35.69
CA GLN A 32 20.11 -1.67 36.99
C GLN A 32 19.75 -2.70 38.06
N SER A 33 20.81 -3.25 38.64
CA SER A 33 20.83 -4.12 39.80
C SER A 33 20.70 -3.25 41.06
N GLY A 34 19.84 -3.65 42.00
CA GLY A 34 19.69 -2.99 43.30
C GLY A 34 19.12 -3.95 44.33
N ALA A 35 19.97 -4.44 45.22
CA ALA A 35 19.61 -5.20 46.42
C ALA A 35 19.10 -4.25 47.52
N GLY A 36 18.07 -4.66 48.26
CA GLY A 36 17.57 -3.93 49.43
C GLY A 36 16.44 -4.68 50.13
N THR A 37 16.70 -5.04 51.38
CA THR A 37 15.89 -5.84 52.29
C THR A 37 14.82 -5.03 53.02
N ASP A 38 13.71 -5.71 53.31
CA ASP A 38 12.90 -5.64 54.54
C ASP A 38 11.69 -4.68 54.71
N ALA A 39 10.72 -5.25 55.43
CA ALA A 39 9.63 -4.67 56.22
C ALA A 39 8.41 -4.01 55.52
N GLY A 40 7.32 -4.79 55.50
CA GLY A 40 6.04 -4.35 56.07
C GLY A 40 5.24 -3.27 55.33
N GLN A 41 4.42 -3.69 54.37
CA GLN A 41 3.15 -3.05 54.06
C GLN A 41 2.24 -4.11 53.44
N GLY A 42 1.03 -4.26 54.01
CA GLY A 42 0.04 -5.25 53.58
C GLY A 42 -0.32 -5.13 52.10
N PRO A 43 -1.07 -6.09 51.53
CA PRO A 43 -1.44 -6.06 50.13
C PRO A 43 -2.36 -4.85 49.88
N ARG A 44 -1.78 -3.70 49.54
CA ARG A 44 -2.48 -2.70 48.74
C ARG A 44 -2.76 -3.41 47.44
N ALA A 45 -4.02 -3.77 47.26
CA ALA A 45 -4.57 -4.05 45.96
C ALA A 45 -4.30 -2.82 45.09
N ASP A 46 -3.18 -2.83 44.39
CA ASP A 46 -2.98 -2.05 43.17
C ASP A 46 -3.89 -2.68 42.12
N SER A 47 -5.19 -2.44 42.28
CA SER A 47 -6.17 -2.58 41.22
C SER A 47 -6.13 -1.33 40.36
N GLY A 48 -4.93 -0.93 39.93
CA GLY A 48 -4.77 -0.19 38.69
C GLY A 48 -5.25 -1.10 37.58
N ASP A 49 -6.51 -0.98 37.20
CA ASP A 49 -7.05 -1.51 35.96
C ASP A 49 -6.26 -0.89 34.79
N ASN A 50 -5.09 -1.47 34.54
CA ASN A 50 -4.13 -1.09 33.53
C ASN A 50 -4.50 -1.74 32.19
N THR A 51 -5.81 -1.88 31.92
CA THR A 51 -6.30 -2.33 30.63
C THR A 51 -6.12 -1.18 29.65
N LYS A 52 -4.98 -1.19 28.96
CA LYS A 52 -4.73 -0.28 27.83
C LYS A 52 -5.97 -0.22 26.94
N SER A 53 -6.42 0.99 26.61
CA SER A 53 -7.59 1.14 25.72
C SER A 53 -7.37 0.32 24.43
N PRO A 54 -8.41 -0.28 23.82
CA PRO A 54 -8.26 -1.10 22.62
C PRO A 54 -7.53 -0.36 21.48
N ARG A 55 -7.70 0.96 21.41
CA ARG A 55 -6.99 1.82 20.47
C ARG A 55 -5.49 1.90 20.75
N GLN A 56 -5.07 2.02 22.01
CA GLN A 56 -3.65 2.04 22.38
C GLN A 56 -3.00 0.69 22.14
N ALA A 57 -3.68 -0.41 22.47
CA ALA A 57 -3.20 -1.76 22.14
C ALA A 57 -2.96 -1.95 20.63
N PHE A 58 -3.92 -1.50 19.81
CA PHE A 58 -3.75 -1.49 18.35
C PHE A 58 -2.57 -0.61 17.92
N LEU A 59 -2.44 0.60 18.45
CA LEU A 59 -1.33 1.49 18.07
C LEU A 59 0.02 0.89 18.47
N ASP A 60 0.17 0.40 19.70
CA ASP A 60 1.38 -0.27 20.18
C ASP A 60 1.74 -1.45 19.27
N TYR A 61 0.75 -2.22 18.85
CA TYR A 61 0.93 -3.30 17.89
C TYR A 61 1.38 -2.81 16.52
N VAL A 62 0.76 -1.76 15.97
CA VAL A 62 1.12 -1.19 14.66
C VAL A 62 2.57 -0.73 14.62
N TRP A 63 3.12 -0.30 15.76
CA TRP A 63 4.51 0.15 15.85
C TRP A 63 5.50 -0.95 16.28
N SER A 64 5.04 -2.20 16.38
CA SER A 64 5.88 -3.34 16.76
C SER A 64 6.64 -3.92 15.57
N ASP A 65 7.71 -4.66 15.87
CA ASP A 65 8.46 -5.43 14.85
C ASP A 65 7.59 -6.52 14.23
N ARG A 66 6.70 -7.13 15.03
CA ARG A 66 5.75 -8.15 14.56
C ARG A 66 4.85 -7.63 13.43
N MET A 67 4.39 -6.38 13.52
CA MET A 67 3.63 -5.75 12.43
C MET A 67 4.48 -5.58 11.17
N ALA A 68 5.76 -5.22 11.31
CA ALA A 68 6.66 -5.05 10.18
C ALA A 68 6.81 -6.36 9.38
N ASP A 69 7.02 -7.47 10.08
CA ASP A 69 7.18 -8.80 9.48
C ASP A 69 5.89 -9.23 8.77
N TRP A 70 4.75 -9.14 9.45
CA TRP A 70 3.46 -9.48 8.85
C TRP A 70 3.08 -8.59 7.67
N LEU A 71 3.52 -7.33 7.66
CA LEU A 71 3.27 -6.43 6.54
C LEU A 71 4.00 -6.88 5.27
N LEU A 72 5.22 -7.41 5.39
CA LEU A 72 5.96 -7.95 4.24
C LEU A 72 5.23 -9.14 3.64
N VAL A 73 4.74 -10.04 4.50
CA VAL A 73 3.91 -11.19 4.15
C VAL A 73 2.61 -10.72 3.46
N TYR A 74 1.92 -9.73 4.03
CA TYR A 74 0.67 -9.21 3.49
C TYR A 74 0.84 -8.53 2.12
N VAL A 75 1.91 -7.78 1.89
CA VAL A 75 2.10 -7.05 0.62
C VAL A 75 2.46 -8.01 -0.52
N LYS A 76 3.20 -9.08 -0.23
CA LYS A 76 3.76 -10.08 -1.17
C LYS A 76 4.63 -9.48 -2.28
N ARG A 77 4.01 -8.75 -3.22
CA ARG A 77 4.65 -8.24 -4.43
C ARG A 77 5.12 -6.79 -4.22
N ASN A 78 6.41 -6.57 -4.43
CA ASN A 78 7.09 -5.28 -4.31
C ASN A 78 6.87 -4.60 -2.92
N PRO A 79 7.40 -5.19 -1.83
CA PRO A 79 7.20 -4.66 -0.47
C PRO A 79 7.99 -3.38 -0.18
N LYS A 80 9.14 -3.16 -0.86
CA LYS A 80 10.05 -2.03 -0.61
C LYS A 80 9.37 -0.65 -0.48
N PRO A 81 8.51 -0.20 -1.43
CA PRO A 81 7.85 1.10 -1.31
C PRO A 81 6.89 1.19 -0.12
N TYR A 82 6.28 0.07 0.28
CA TYR A 82 5.35 0.00 1.41
C TYR A 82 6.11 -0.03 2.73
N ALA A 83 7.22 -0.78 2.81
CA ALA A 83 8.12 -0.76 3.96
C ALA A 83 8.68 0.65 4.23
N LYS A 84 9.17 1.35 3.19
CA LYS A 84 9.62 2.75 3.33
C LYS A 84 8.52 3.69 3.81
N THR A 85 7.27 3.43 3.44
CA THR A 85 6.13 4.26 3.86
C THR A 85 5.74 3.94 5.31
N TYR A 86 5.75 2.66 5.68
CA TYR A 86 5.55 2.18 7.05
C TYR A 86 6.61 2.76 8.00
N LEU A 87 7.89 2.72 7.66
CA LEU A 87 8.95 3.31 8.49
C LEU A 87 8.74 4.81 8.72
N ARG A 88 8.23 5.53 7.71
CA ARG A 88 7.84 6.95 7.87
C ARG A 88 6.64 7.13 8.80
N MET A 89 5.69 6.21 8.80
CA MET A 89 4.56 6.20 9.75
C MET A 89 5.03 5.94 11.17
N VAL A 90 5.92 4.96 11.37
CA VAL A 90 6.54 4.62 12.65
C VAL A 90 7.30 5.82 13.20
N GLY A 91 8.20 6.42 12.42
CA GLY A 91 9.00 7.57 12.85
C GLY A 91 8.18 8.80 13.20
N LYS A 92 7.01 8.98 12.58
CA LYS A 92 6.08 10.09 12.89
C LYS A 92 5.01 9.73 13.91
N ARG A 93 4.93 8.47 14.34
CA ARG A 93 3.84 7.88 15.16
C ARG A 93 2.45 8.24 14.61
N LYS A 94 2.28 8.16 13.29
CA LYS A 94 1.02 8.49 12.59
C LYS A 94 0.58 7.36 11.67
N LEU A 95 -0.70 6.97 11.74
CA LEU A 95 -1.30 5.94 10.87
C LEU A 95 -1.44 6.34 9.39
N SER A 96 -1.08 7.58 9.07
CA SER A 96 -1.14 8.16 7.75
C SER A 96 0.05 9.08 7.54
N VAL A 97 0.68 8.96 6.38
CA VAL A 97 1.68 9.91 5.87
C VAL A 97 1.36 10.18 4.42
N LEU A 98 1.52 11.45 4.02
CA LEU A 98 1.37 11.82 2.61
C LEU A 98 2.52 11.22 1.82
N THR A 99 2.19 10.41 0.82
CA THR A 99 3.19 9.79 -0.06
C THR A 99 2.68 9.74 -1.47
N TRP A 100 3.52 10.15 -2.41
CA TRP A 100 3.15 10.08 -3.81
C TRP A 100 3.10 8.63 -4.32
N SER A 101 2.02 8.32 -5.04
CA SER A 101 1.75 7.05 -5.70
C SER A 101 1.31 7.30 -7.12
N PHE A 102 2.25 7.23 -8.06
CA PHE A 102 1.95 7.36 -9.49
C PHE A 102 0.86 6.40 -9.95
N SER A 103 0.88 5.15 -9.48
CA SER A 103 -0.13 4.16 -9.85
C SER A 103 -1.54 4.51 -9.35
N ALA A 104 -1.66 5.03 -8.13
CA ALA A 104 -2.97 5.43 -7.60
C ALA A 104 -3.47 6.75 -8.21
N PHE A 105 -2.56 7.61 -8.67
CA PHE A 105 -2.92 8.82 -9.40
C PHE A 105 -3.50 8.49 -10.79
N PHE A 106 -2.71 7.88 -11.66
CA PHE A 106 -3.14 7.60 -13.04
C PHE A 106 -4.23 6.53 -13.13
N PHE A 107 -4.24 5.56 -12.22
CA PHE A 107 -5.17 4.43 -12.28
C PHE A 107 -6.18 4.41 -11.13
N SER A 108 -6.36 5.51 -10.39
CA SER A 108 -7.37 5.75 -9.34
C SER A 108 -8.17 4.52 -8.91
N PHE A 109 -9.42 4.36 -9.38
CA PHE A 109 -10.31 3.27 -8.97
C PHE A 109 -9.75 1.87 -9.30
N ALA A 110 -9.12 1.70 -10.47
CA ALA A 110 -8.55 0.43 -10.90
C ALA A 110 -7.38 -0.02 -10.01
N TRP A 111 -6.60 0.92 -9.49
CA TRP A 111 -5.55 0.65 -8.51
C TRP A 111 -6.15 0.14 -7.19
N PHE A 112 -7.28 0.68 -6.74
CA PHE A 112 -7.99 0.18 -5.56
C PHE A 112 -8.58 -1.21 -5.78
N PHE A 113 -9.12 -1.52 -6.97
CA PHE A 113 -9.54 -2.89 -7.33
C PHE A 113 -8.37 -3.87 -7.32
N TYR A 114 -7.26 -3.50 -7.95
CA TYR A 114 -6.03 -4.28 -7.94
C TYR A 114 -5.54 -4.58 -6.52
N ARG A 115 -5.69 -3.66 -5.57
CA ARG A 115 -5.29 -3.82 -4.15
C ARG A 115 -6.39 -4.37 -3.23
N ARG A 116 -7.43 -5.02 -3.79
CA ARG A 116 -8.54 -5.64 -3.03
C ARG A 116 -9.31 -4.65 -2.13
N MET A 117 -9.34 -3.38 -2.52
CA MET A 117 -10.09 -2.29 -1.90
C MET A 117 -11.35 -1.96 -2.70
N TRP A 118 -12.16 -2.98 -2.94
CA TRP A 118 -13.34 -2.95 -3.83
C TRP A 118 -14.30 -1.81 -3.53
N LEU A 119 -14.68 -1.64 -2.26
CA LEU A 119 -15.62 -0.58 -1.86
C LEU A 119 -15.10 0.82 -2.21
N ILE A 120 -13.80 1.08 -1.99
CA ILE A 120 -13.19 2.37 -2.34
C ILE A 120 -13.18 2.54 -3.86
N GLY A 121 -12.79 1.51 -4.61
CA GLY A 121 -12.81 1.55 -6.07
C GLY A 121 -14.20 1.87 -6.64
N VAL A 122 -15.25 1.19 -6.15
CA VAL A 122 -16.64 1.45 -6.55
C VAL A 122 -17.05 2.87 -6.20
N LEU A 123 -16.75 3.33 -4.98
CA LEU A 123 -17.13 4.67 -4.54
C LEU A 123 -16.44 5.75 -5.39
N LEU A 124 -15.15 5.59 -5.70
CA LEU A 124 -14.42 6.53 -6.54
C LEU A 124 -14.97 6.60 -7.98
N MET A 125 -15.53 5.51 -8.51
CA MET A 125 -16.24 5.52 -9.79
C MET A 125 -17.62 6.17 -9.70
N ALA A 126 -18.36 5.89 -8.64
CA ALA A 126 -19.74 6.35 -8.49
C ALA A 126 -19.82 7.84 -8.18
N ILE A 127 -18.89 8.39 -7.37
CA ILE A 127 -18.94 9.77 -6.87
C ILE A 127 -19.13 10.79 -8.01
N PRO A 128 -18.30 10.84 -9.07
CA PRO A 128 -18.49 11.84 -10.14
C PRO A 128 -19.87 11.75 -10.79
N GLY A 129 -20.34 10.54 -11.10
CA GLY A 129 -21.67 10.33 -11.71
C GLY A 129 -22.83 10.75 -10.79
N LEU A 130 -22.71 10.50 -9.48
CA LEU A 130 -23.68 10.96 -8.48
C LEU A 130 -23.66 12.48 -8.34
N LEU A 131 -22.47 13.11 -8.32
CA LEU A 131 -22.34 14.56 -8.24
C LEU A 131 -22.87 15.25 -9.50
N ALA A 132 -22.79 14.61 -10.66
CA ALA A 132 -23.35 15.13 -11.91
C ALA A 132 -24.88 15.30 -11.86
N GLN A 133 -25.58 14.54 -11.00
CA GLN A 133 -27.02 14.72 -10.77
C GLN A 133 -27.35 16.00 -9.99
N VAL A 134 -26.35 16.59 -9.33
CA VAL A 134 -26.49 17.80 -8.50
C VAL A 134 -25.88 19.01 -9.20
N SER A 135 -24.66 18.88 -9.71
CA SER A 135 -23.92 19.96 -10.38
C SER A 135 -22.81 19.39 -11.28
N SER A 136 -22.75 19.87 -12.51
CA SER A 136 -21.67 19.55 -13.46
C SER A 136 -20.31 19.99 -12.95
N ASP A 137 -20.22 21.16 -12.31
CA ASP A 137 -18.95 21.72 -11.80
C ASP A 137 -18.40 20.86 -10.67
N LEU A 138 -19.27 20.36 -9.79
CA LEU A 138 -18.87 19.50 -8.69
C LEU A 138 -18.41 18.13 -9.19
N SER A 139 -19.08 17.57 -10.20
CA SER A 139 -18.63 16.36 -10.90
C SER A 139 -17.26 16.56 -11.56
N ASN A 140 -17.09 17.65 -12.31
CA ASN A 140 -15.82 17.96 -12.98
C ASN A 140 -14.68 18.16 -11.96
N GLY A 141 -14.96 18.86 -10.87
CA GLY A 141 -14.03 19.00 -9.75
C GLY A 141 -13.64 17.65 -9.15
N ALA A 142 -14.59 16.73 -8.97
CA ALA A 142 -14.32 15.39 -8.47
C ALA A 142 -13.45 14.55 -9.43
N LEU A 143 -13.67 14.66 -10.74
CA LEU A 143 -12.85 13.98 -11.76
C LEU A 143 -11.36 14.37 -11.68
N VAL A 144 -11.06 15.60 -11.26
CA VAL A 144 -9.68 16.08 -11.05
C VAL A 144 -9.17 15.77 -9.65
N ALA A 145 -9.99 15.99 -8.62
CA ALA A 145 -9.60 15.86 -7.22
C ALA A 145 -9.37 14.41 -6.80
N ILE A 146 -10.20 13.47 -7.26
CA ILE A 146 -10.11 12.05 -6.88
C ILE A 146 -8.74 11.46 -7.25
N PRO A 147 -8.24 11.58 -8.49
CA PRO A 147 -6.90 11.12 -8.84
C PRO A 147 -5.80 11.71 -7.97
N LEU A 148 -5.87 13.01 -7.69
CA LEU A 148 -4.87 13.69 -6.87
C LEU A 148 -4.86 13.13 -5.44
N VAL A 149 -6.03 13.03 -4.80
CA VAL A 149 -6.18 12.48 -3.45
C VAL A 149 -5.75 11.01 -3.42
N ALA A 150 -6.15 10.21 -4.41
CA ALA A 150 -5.74 8.83 -4.55
C ALA A 150 -4.21 8.70 -4.69
N GLY A 151 -3.58 9.58 -5.48
CA GLY A 151 -2.14 9.66 -5.65
C GLY A 151 -1.40 9.96 -4.35
N ILE A 152 -1.91 10.87 -3.53
CA ILE A 152 -1.27 11.32 -2.29
C ILE A 152 -1.53 10.36 -1.11
N MET A 153 -2.74 9.79 -1.04
CA MET A 153 -3.21 9.04 0.13
C MET A 153 -3.34 7.54 -0.11
N GLY A 154 -3.37 7.06 -1.35
CA GLY A 154 -3.70 5.67 -1.69
C GLY A 154 -2.81 4.63 -0.99
N LYS A 155 -1.50 4.86 -0.92
CA LYS A 155 -0.57 3.99 -0.18
C LYS A 155 -0.87 3.99 1.33
N GLY A 156 -1.16 5.15 1.89
CA GLY A 156 -1.51 5.29 3.31
C GLY A 156 -2.81 4.56 3.65
N MET A 157 -3.83 4.71 2.80
CA MET A 157 -5.12 4.02 2.95
C MET A 157 -4.94 2.49 2.87
N TYR A 158 -4.13 2.02 1.93
CA TYR A 158 -3.82 0.59 1.81
C TYR A 158 -3.13 0.04 3.06
N LEU A 159 -2.13 0.76 3.59
CA LEU A 159 -1.41 0.35 4.80
C LEU A 159 -2.32 0.35 6.03
N ASN A 160 -3.16 1.36 6.22
CA ASN A 160 -4.11 1.40 7.33
C ASN A 160 -5.11 0.22 7.28
N ARG A 161 -5.56 -0.16 6.07
CA ARG A 161 -6.38 -1.37 5.89
C ARG A 161 -5.59 -2.64 6.21
N ALA A 162 -4.33 -2.72 5.78
CA ALA A 162 -3.45 -3.84 6.08
C ALA A 162 -3.28 -4.02 7.60
N PHE A 163 -2.94 -2.95 8.32
CA PHE A 163 -2.77 -2.96 9.77
C PHE A 163 -3.97 -3.53 10.50
N ARG A 164 -5.18 -3.08 10.14
CA ARG A 164 -6.42 -3.55 10.77
C ARG A 164 -6.64 -5.04 10.53
N ARG A 165 -6.43 -5.52 9.30
CA ARG A 165 -6.64 -6.93 8.95
C ARG A 165 -5.59 -7.84 9.56
N ILE A 166 -4.32 -7.43 9.54
CA ILE A 166 -3.21 -8.16 10.16
C ILE A 166 -3.46 -8.26 11.67
N TYR A 167 -3.79 -7.14 12.33
CA TYR A 167 -4.13 -7.13 13.74
C TYR A 167 -5.28 -8.08 14.05
N GLN A 168 -6.37 -8.04 13.27
CA GLN A 168 -7.51 -8.94 13.47
C GLN A 168 -7.11 -10.42 13.39
N ILE A 169 -6.26 -10.81 12.44
CA ILE A 169 -5.79 -12.20 12.32
C ILE A 169 -4.83 -12.57 13.44
N ASP A 170 -3.91 -11.67 13.81
CA ASP A 170 -2.90 -11.95 14.83
C ASP A 170 -3.51 -12.11 16.23
N GLN A 171 -4.65 -11.47 16.50
CA GLN A 171 -5.44 -11.65 17.72
C GLN A 171 -6.24 -12.98 17.77
N THR A 172 -6.24 -13.78 16.71
CA THR A 172 -6.87 -15.11 16.74
C THR A 172 -6.00 -16.12 17.48
N THR A 173 -6.62 -17.22 17.91
CA THR A 173 -5.95 -18.35 18.58
C THR A 173 -5.25 -19.31 17.61
N LEU A 174 -5.14 -18.94 16.34
CA LEU A 174 -4.46 -19.73 15.32
C LEU A 174 -2.95 -19.85 15.60
N SER A 175 -2.34 -20.91 15.10
CA SER A 175 -0.87 -21.02 15.10
C SER A 175 -0.24 -19.95 14.19
N ASP A 176 1.03 -19.64 14.41
CA ASP A 176 1.75 -18.62 13.60
C ASP A 176 1.81 -19.02 12.12
N GLU A 177 1.89 -20.32 11.79
CA GLU A 177 1.88 -20.81 10.41
C GLU A 177 0.50 -20.59 9.76
N GLU A 178 -0.58 -20.88 10.47
CA GLU A 178 -1.95 -20.62 9.99
C GLU A 178 -2.24 -19.12 9.85
N LYS A 179 -1.78 -18.29 10.79
CA LYS A 179 -1.86 -16.82 10.69
C LYS A 179 -1.13 -16.32 9.46
N ARG A 180 0.05 -16.87 9.19
CA ARG A 180 0.83 -16.54 8.00
C ARG A 180 0.03 -16.86 6.73
N THR A 181 -0.50 -18.08 6.61
CA THR A 181 -1.33 -18.46 5.46
C THR A 181 -2.55 -17.56 5.32
N ALA A 182 -3.24 -17.23 6.42
CA ALA A 182 -4.40 -16.36 6.40
C ALA A 182 -4.04 -14.94 5.91
N ILE A 183 -2.97 -14.33 6.46
CA ILE A 183 -2.47 -13.00 6.04
C ILE A 183 -2.04 -13.02 4.57
N GLU A 184 -1.39 -14.10 4.13
CA GLU A 184 -0.99 -14.30 2.75
C GLU A 184 -2.20 -14.33 1.80
N ASP A 185 -3.28 -15.01 2.16
CA ASP A 185 -4.47 -15.16 1.32
C ASP A 185 -5.26 -13.85 1.17
N ILE A 186 -5.43 -13.10 2.27
CA ILE A 186 -6.17 -11.83 2.25
C ILE A 186 -5.36 -10.66 1.67
N GLY A 187 -4.03 -10.81 1.62
CA GLY A 187 -3.08 -9.82 1.15
C GLY A 187 -2.88 -9.82 -0.36
N GLY A 188 -1.78 -9.19 -0.78
CA GLY A 188 -1.33 -9.16 -2.15
C GLY A 188 -2.24 -8.35 -3.07
N VAL A 189 -2.46 -8.90 -4.25
CA VAL A 189 -3.14 -8.22 -5.37
C VAL A 189 -4.25 -9.09 -5.92
N SER A 190 -5.18 -8.49 -6.66
CA SER A 190 -6.30 -9.16 -7.30
C SER A 190 -6.12 -9.11 -8.81
N TYR A 191 -5.86 -10.27 -9.45
CA TYR A 191 -5.81 -10.36 -10.91
C TYR A 191 -7.17 -10.09 -11.55
N VAL A 192 -8.25 -10.63 -10.95
CA VAL A 192 -9.62 -10.32 -11.35
C VAL A 192 -9.87 -8.81 -11.25
N GLY A 193 -9.43 -8.18 -10.16
CA GLY A 193 -9.55 -6.73 -9.97
C GLY A 193 -8.73 -5.92 -10.98
N ALA A 194 -7.55 -6.41 -11.37
CA ALA A 194 -6.72 -5.79 -12.40
C ALA A 194 -7.40 -5.85 -13.77
N ILE A 195 -7.94 -7.01 -14.16
CA ILE A 195 -8.63 -7.19 -15.44
C ILE A 195 -9.88 -6.32 -15.51
N LEU A 196 -10.75 -6.39 -14.48
CA LEU A 196 -11.96 -5.58 -14.41
C LEU A 196 -11.64 -4.08 -14.43
N GLY A 197 -10.68 -3.64 -13.62
CA GLY A 197 -10.23 -2.24 -13.59
C GLY A 197 -9.64 -1.80 -14.92
N GLY A 198 -8.89 -2.66 -15.60
CA GLY A 198 -8.31 -2.40 -16.92
C GLY A 198 -9.37 -2.26 -18.01
N ILE A 199 -10.36 -3.16 -18.05
CA ILE A 199 -11.49 -3.08 -18.99
C ILE A 199 -12.27 -1.78 -18.77
N MET A 200 -12.57 -1.43 -17.52
CA MET A 200 -13.27 -0.18 -17.19
C MET A 200 -12.46 1.06 -17.57
N LEU A 201 -11.15 1.09 -17.31
CA LEU A 201 -10.28 2.18 -17.75
C LEU A 201 -10.28 2.31 -19.28
N MET A 202 -10.17 1.18 -19.99
CA MET A 202 -10.23 1.18 -21.46
C MET A 202 -11.56 1.71 -21.99
N ALA A 203 -12.68 1.35 -21.36
CA ALA A 203 -13.98 1.90 -21.73
C ALA A 203 -14.05 3.42 -21.52
N ILE A 204 -13.58 3.91 -20.36
CA ILE A 204 -13.59 5.36 -20.04
C ILE A 204 -12.69 6.14 -21.00
N TYR A 205 -11.44 5.69 -21.21
CA TYR A 205 -10.52 6.34 -22.12
C TYR A 205 -10.98 6.22 -23.58
N GLY A 206 -11.59 5.10 -23.96
CA GLY A 206 -12.17 4.92 -25.29
C GLY A 206 -13.30 5.91 -25.56
N VAL A 207 -14.22 6.09 -24.61
CA VAL A 207 -15.26 7.13 -24.70
C VAL A 207 -14.65 8.53 -24.75
N LEU A 208 -13.66 8.82 -23.88
CA LEU A 208 -12.98 10.11 -23.88
C LEU A 208 -12.30 10.41 -25.23
N LEU A 209 -11.61 9.43 -25.81
CA LEU A 209 -10.98 9.55 -27.12
C LEU A 209 -12.00 9.68 -28.24
N MET A 210 -13.14 8.99 -28.16
CA MET A 210 -14.23 9.15 -29.13
C MET A 210 -14.83 10.57 -29.08
N LEU A 211 -15.04 11.11 -27.88
CA LEU A 211 -15.52 12.48 -27.68
C LEU A 211 -14.51 13.53 -28.16
N LEU A 212 -13.21 13.30 -27.91
CA LEU A 212 -12.13 14.17 -28.39
C LEU A 212 -11.93 14.07 -29.92
N GLY A 213 -11.98 12.85 -30.47
CA GLY A 213 -11.81 12.60 -31.91
C GLY A 213 -12.98 13.09 -32.74
N GLY A 214 -14.21 13.05 -32.20
CA GLY A 214 -15.38 13.70 -32.80
C GLY A 214 -15.37 15.23 -32.70
N ALA A 215 -14.46 15.80 -31.89
CA ALA A 215 -14.27 17.24 -31.73
C ALA A 215 -13.11 17.81 -32.59
N LEU A 216 -12.41 16.97 -33.37
CA LEU A 216 -11.49 17.46 -34.39
C LEU A 216 -12.31 18.01 -35.57
N PRO A 217 -12.19 19.30 -35.92
CA PRO A 217 -12.81 19.83 -37.13
C PRO A 217 -12.34 18.98 -38.32
N SER A 218 -13.27 18.54 -39.17
CA SER A 218 -12.95 17.75 -40.37
C SER A 218 -11.87 18.41 -41.23
N GLU A 219 -11.79 19.75 -41.19
CA GLU A 219 -10.77 20.56 -41.85
C GLU A 219 -9.34 20.24 -41.39
N ILE A 220 -9.10 19.93 -40.10
CA ILE A 220 -7.77 19.57 -39.60
C ILE A 220 -7.38 18.16 -40.08
N ILE A 221 -8.34 17.24 -40.10
CA ILE A 221 -8.12 15.87 -40.59
C ILE A 221 -7.79 15.91 -42.09
N GLU A 222 -8.53 16.71 -42.86
CA GLU A 222 -8.30 16.91 -44.28
C GLU A 222 -6.97 17.63 -44.55
N THR A 223 -6.62 18.65 -43.75
CA THR A 223 -5.33 19.36 -43.87
C THR A 223 -4.14 18.43 -43.57
N LEU A 224 -4.23 17.58 -42.55
CA LEU A 224 -3.19 16.60 -42.20
C LEU A 224 -3.06 15.48 -43.23
N TYR A 225 -4.14 15.14 -43.94
CA TYR A 225 -4.13 14.11 -44.98
C TYR A 225 -3.68 14.64 -46.35
N THR A 226 -3.94 15.92 -46.64
CA THR A 226 -3.72 16.52 -47.96
C THR A 226 -2.35 17.22 -48.09
N ARG A 227 -1.70 17.56 -46.98
CA ARG A 227 -0.40 18.27 -46.97
C ARG A 227 0.67 17.53 -46.15
N PRO A 228 1.43 16.61 -46.75
CA PRO A 228 2.51 15.88 -46.06
C PRO A 228 3.76 16.74 -45.79
N ASP A 229 3.78 17.98 -46.30
CA ASP A 229 4.88 18.96 -46.19
C ASP A 229 5.01 19.62 -44.80
N PHE A 230 4.03 19.47 -43.90
CA PHE A 230 4.08 20.01 -42.54
C PHE A 230 4.97 19.24 -41.54
N LEU A 231 5.58 18.12 -41.96
CA LEU A 231 6.44 17.28 -41.13
C LEU A 231 7.95 17.41 -41.45
N GLN A 232 8.34 18.41 -42.25
CA GLN A 232 9.75 18.79 -42.47
C GLN A 232 10.09 20.07 -41.71
#